data_AF-A0A8X7E4S4-F1
#
_entry.id   AF-A0A8X7E4S4-F1
#
_cell.length_a   1.000
_cell.length_b   1.000
_cell.length_c   1.000
_cell.angle_alpha   90.00
_cell.angle_beta   90.00
_cell.angle_gamma   90.00
#
_symmetry.space_group_name_H-M   'P 1'
#
loop_
_entity.id
_entity.type
_entity.pdbx_description
1 polymer ?
#
loop_
_entity_poly.entity_id
_entity_poly.type
_entity_poly.pdbx_seq_one_letter_code
_entity_poly.pdbx_strand_id
1 'polypeptide(L)' 'MPQPVLKPKKKFGRRDGCVRCGRKRGLIRRYGLRLCRQCFREVAAELGFKKYS' A
#
# COMPACT_ATOMS: atom_id res chain seq x y z
N MET A 1 11.92 19.38 35.31
CA MET A 1 11.92 17.92 35.04
C MET A 1 11.12 17.68 33.76
N PRO A 2 11.76 17.37 32.61
CA PRO A 2 11.03 17.17 31.37
C PRO A 2 10.40 15.78 31.37
N GLN A 3 9.11 15.71 31.05
CA GLN A 3 8.36 14.45 31.05
C GLN A 3 8.79 13.55 29.86
N PRO A 4 8.93 12.23 30.05
CA PRO A 4 9.24 11.31 28.96
C PRO A 4 8.02 11.14 28.06
N VAL A 5 8.09 11.67 26.84
CA VAL A 5 7.07 11.51 25.80
C VAL A 5 6.96 10.05 25.36
N LEU A 6 5.90 9.37 25.81
CA LEU A 6 5.53 8.03 25.38
C LEU A 6 5.13 8.06 23.89
N LYS A 7 6.05 7.65 23.02
CA LYS A 7 5.78 7.53 21.58
C LYS A 7 4.76 6.42 21.35
N PRO A 8 3.65 6.67 20.62
CA PRO A 8 2.63 5.65 20.38
C PRO A 8 3.20 4.45 19.60
N LYS A 9 3.05 3.25 20.16
CA LYS A 9 3.62 1.98 19.63
C LYS A 9 3.06 1.56 18.27
N LYS A 10 1.84 1.99 17.91
CA LYS A 10 1.17 1.52 16.69
C LYS A 10 1.05 2.66 15.68
N LYS A 11 1.78 2.52 14.57
CA LYS A 11 1.72 3.44 13.42
C LYS A 11 0.44 3.15 12.62
N PHE A 12 -0.69 3.68 13.05
CA PHE A 12 -1.94 3.61 12.28
C PHE A 12 -2.03 4.78 11.29
N GLY A 13 -2.44 4.50 10.04
CA GLY A 13 -2.71 5.51 9.02
C GLY A 13 -2.33 5.12 7.59
N ARG A 14 -2.64 6.01 6.64
CA ARG A 14 -2.34 5.91 5.20
C ARG A 14 -0.90 6.35 4.90
N ARG A 15 0.09 5.69 5.53
CA ARG A 15 1.51 6.04 5.38
C ARG A 15 2.16 5.29 4.22
N ASP A 16 1.92 3.99 4.14
CA ASP A 16 2.47 3.14 3.09
C ASP A 16 1.77 3.42 1.76
N GLY A 17 2.52 4.04 0.85
CA GLY A 17 2.10 4.25 -0.53
C GLY A 17 2.32 3.02 -1.39
N CYS A 18 2.08 3.20 -2.69
CA CYS A 18 2.37 2.19 -3.70
C CYS A 18 3.86 1.83 -3.67
N VAL A 19 4.22 0.53 -3.58
CA VAL A 19 5.62 0.09 -3.53
C VAL A 19 6.42 0.62 -4.73
N ARG A 20 5.77 0.68 -5.90
CA ARG A 20 6.38 1.08 -7.17
C ARG A 20 6.33 2.58 -7.43
N CYS A 21 5.25 3.23 -7.00
CA CYS A 21 4.88 4.55 -7.50
C CYS A 21 4.69 5.60 -6.38
N GLY A 22 4.82 5.22 -5.11
CA GLY A 22 4.70 6.11 -3.93
C GLY A 22 3.32 6.73 -3.70
N ARG A 23 2.40 6.65 -4.67
CA ARG A 23 1.05 7.21 -4.58
C ARG A 23 0.25 6.57 -3.45
N LYS A 24 -0.38 7.43 -2.66
CA LYS A 24 -1.29 7.04 -1.56
C LYS A 24 -2.73 6.86 -2.04
N ARG A 25 -3.11 7.43 -3.19
CA ARG A 25 -4.46 7.32 -3.79
C ARG A 25 -4.60 6.05 -4.62
N GLY A 26 -5.75 5.37 -4.47
CA GLY A 26 -6.07 4.17 -5.25
C GLY A 26 -5.16 2.97 -4.98
N LEU A 27 -4.76 2.79 -3.71
CA LEU A 27 -3.94 1.66 -3.28
C LEU A 27 -4.83 0.41 -3.13
N ILE A 28 -4.53 -0.62 -3.90
CA ILE A 28 -5.05 -1.96 -3.70
C ILE A 28 -4.25 -2.54 -2.53
N ARG A 29 -4.95 -2.84 -1.44
CA ARG A 29 -4.43 -3.53 -0.24
C ARG A 29 -4.87 -4.98 -0.14
N ARG A 30 -5.73 -5.42 -1.06
CA ARG A 30 -6.27 -6.78 -1.10
C ARG A 30 -5.16 -7.75 -1.52
N TYR A 31 -5.24 -8.98 -1.02
CA TYR A 31 -4.29 -10.06 -1.30
C TYR A 31 -2.83 -9.73 -0.92
N GLY A 32 -2.61 -8.84 0.06
CA GLY A 32 -1.27 -8.43 0.48
C GLY A 32 -0.53 -7.53 -0.54
N LEU A 33 -1.16 -7.24 -1.69
CA LEU A 33 -0.62 -6.31 -2.66
C LEU A 33 -0.64 -4.91 -2.06
N ARG A 34 0.45 -4.15 -2.24
CA ARG A 34 0.54 -2.73 -1.86
C ARG A 34 0.78 -1.89 -3.10
N LEU A 35 0.01 -2.19 -4.15
CA LEU A 35 0.13 -1.55 -5.46
C LEU A 35 -1.02 -0.59 -5.69
N CYS A 36 -0.77 0.41 -6.50
CA CYS A 36 -1.75 1.38 -6.93
C CYS A 36 -2.41 0.88 -8.22
N ARG A 37 -3.67 1.26 -8.47
CA ARG A 37 -4.47 0.74 -9.60
C ARG A 37 -3.78 0.81 -10.98
N GLN A 38 -2.93 1.81 -11.21
CA GLN A 38 -2.16 1.94 -12.46
C GLN A 38 -1.06 0.89 -12.50
N CYS A 39 -0.22 0.85 -11.46
CA CYS A 39 0.91 -0.06 -11.38
C CYS A 39 0.45 -1.53 -11.20
N PHE A 40 -0.78 -1.77 -10.75
CA PHE A 40 -1.39 -3.09 -10.75
C PHE A 40 -1.72 -3.61 -12.15
N ARG A 41 -2.06 -2.77 -13.14
CA ARG A 41 -2.37 -3.25 -14.50
C ARG A 41 -1.15 -3.87 -15.19
N GLU A 42 0.04 -3.36 -14.90
CA GLU A 42 1.29 -3.89 -15.44
C GLU A 42 1.66 -5.22 -14.77
N VAL A 43 1.57 -5.27 -13.43
CA VAL A 43 1.96 -6.45 -12.65
C VAL A 43 0.87 -7.54 -12.67
N ALA A 44 -0.38 -7.20 -12.99
CA ALA A 44 -1.49 -8.13 -13.06
C ALA A 44 -1.21 -9.30 -14.01
N ALA A 45 -0.59 -9.04 -15.16
CA ALA A 45 -0.21 -10.07 -16.12
C ALA A 45 0.82 -11.06 -15.54
N GLU A 46 1.85 -10.53 -14.85
CA GLU A 46 2.91 -11.33 -14.24
C GLU A 46 2.41 -12.12 -13.00
N LEU A 47 1.49 -11.54 -12.24
CA LEU A 47 0.84 -12.18 -11.09
C LEU A 47 -0.18 -13.26 -11.48
N GLY A 48 -0.47 -13.43 -12.78
CA GLY A 48 -1.44 -14.42 -13.25
C GLY A 48 -2.91 -13.97 -13.13
N PHE A 49 -3.17 -12.67 -12.93
CA PHE A 49 -4.52 -12.13 -13.04
C PHE A 49 -4.94 -12.09 -14.50
N LYS A 50 -5.77 -13.05 -14.91
CA LYS A 50 -6.44 -13.05 -16.20
C LYS A 50 -7.82 -12.39 -16.07
N LYS A 51 -8.16 -11.53 -17.03
CA LYS A 51 -9.48 -10.92 -17.11
C LYS A 51 -10.46 -11.94 -17.69
N TYR A 52 -11.25 -12.54 -16.81
CA TYR A 52 -12.39 -13.36 -17.19
C TYR A 52 -13.64 -12.46 -17.16
N SER A 53 -13.88 -11.78 -18.30
CA SER A 53 -14.95 -10.78 -18.55
C SER A 53 -14.90 -9.49 -17.73
#